data_AF-A0A316KZ66-F1
#
_entry.id   AF-A0A316KZ66-F1
#
_cell.length_a   1.000
_cell.length_b   1.000
_cell.length_c   1.000
_cell.angle_alpha   90.00
_cell.angle_beta   90.00
_cell.angle_gamma   90.00
#
_symmetry.space_group_name_H-M   'P 1'
#
loop_
_entity.id
_entity.type
_entity.pdbx_description
1 polymer ?
#
loop_
_entity_poly.entity_id
_entity_poly.type
_entity_poly.pdbx_seq_one_letter_code
_entity_poly.pdbx_strand_id
1 'polypeptide(L)'
;MATYKKRGFKPKNKVEEAQLDEQNSTTAEVFSTLDESASKTEAWVQKNQNYILGAIGAIAIGVLGYLGYNEFIQKPKEASAANELFYPQQYFDQALTNETAKDSLFTLALNGAEGKYGFLDIIEEYKGTKAANLAKYSAGMTYLNMQQYDEAIANLESFSSSDAVLGAMAKGGIGDAFSQLNQNEDALEYYEKAIAHSNNEYTAPRFLYKAGVIAMDLNQKEKALGFFERIKNEFSSSQEANGIDVLIGLAKN
;
A
#
# COMPACT_ATOMS: atom_id res chain seq x y z
N MET A 1 28.61 -58.69 -61.83
CA MET A 1 28.26 -58.02 -60.55
C MET A 1 29.54 -57.80 -59.77
N ALA A 2 29.90 -56.55 -59.48
CA ALA A 2 31.00 -56.22 -58.57
C ALA A 2 30.60 -54.99 -57.76
N THR A 3 30.23 -55.23 -56.51
CA THR A 3 29.85 -54.24 -55.50
C THR A 3 31.06 -53.43 -55.07
N TYR A 4 31.00 -52.12 -55.24
CA TYR A 4 32.03 -51.19 -54.78
C TYR A 4 31.92 -51.02 -53.26
N LYS A 5 32.70 -51.79 -52.50
CA LYS A 5 32.90 -51.56 -51.06
C LYS A 5 33.73 -50.28 -50.89
N LYS A 6 33.09 -49.21 -50.43
CA LYS A 6 33.74 -47.96 -49.99
C LYS A 6 34.71 -48.33 -48.85
N ARG A 7 36.02 -48.28 -49.13
CA ARG A 7 37.09 -48.51 -48.15
C ARG A 7 37.03 -47.41 -47.10
N GLY A 8 36.98 -47.80 -45.83
CA GLY A 8 37.16 -46.88 -44.71
C GLY A 8 38.47 -46.13 -44.85
N PHE A 9 38.40 -44.80 -44.74
CA PHE A 9 39.56 -43.92 -44.78
C PHE A 9 40.41 -44.21 -43.54
N LYS A 10 41.68 -44.56 -43.74
CA LYS A 10 42.64 -44.78 -42.64
C LYS A 10 43.67 -43.64 -42.72
N PRO A 11 43.82 -42.83 -41.67
CA PRO A 11 44.70 -41.65 -41.69
C PRO A 11 46.15 -42.06 -41.91
N LYS A 12 46.91 -41.24 -42.63
CA LYS A 12 48.22 -41.64 -43.15
C LYS A 12 49.39 -41.17 -42.28
N ASN A 13 49.20 -40.24 -41.35
CA ASN A 13 50.25 -39.74 -40.46
C ASN A 13 49.68 -39.30 -39.09
N LYS A 14 50.53 -39.27 -38.06
CA LYS A 14 50.16 -38.89 -36.67
C LYS A 14 49.51 -37.51 -36.53
N VAL A 15 49.81 -36.59 -37.45
CA VAL A 15 49.22 -35.23 -37.49
C VAL A 15 47.78 -35.25 -38.01
N GLU A 16 47.46 -36.18 -38.92
CA GLU A 16 46.12 -36.36 -39.49
C GLU A 16 45.19 -37.15 -38.54
N GLU A 17 45.76 -38.07 -37.75
CA GLU A 17 45.06 -38.68 -36.59
C GLU A 17 44.74 -37.64 -35.52
N ALA A 18 45.70 -36.78 -35.15
CA ALA A 18 45.49 -35.73 -34.15
C ALA A 18 44.41 -34.70 -34.56
N GLN A 19 44.35 -34.31 -35.85
CA GLN A 19 43.34 -33.37 -36.35
C GLN A 19 41.93 -33.98 -36.47
N LEU A 20 41.82 -35.30 -36.74
CA LEU A 20 40.54 -36.01 -36.74
C LEU A 20 40.03 -36.25 -35.32
N ASP A 21 40.91 -36.46 -34.35
CA ASP A 21 40.55 -36.52 -32.93
C ASP A 21 40.12 -35.12 -32.42
N GLU A 22 40.81 -34.05 -32.84
CA GLU A 22 40.50 -32.65 -32.48
C GLU A 22 39.15 -32.17 -33.07
N GLN A 23 38.78 -32.56 -34.29
CA GLN A 23 37.47 -32.24 -34.89
C GLN A 23 36.31 -33.09 -34.34
N ASN A 24 36.56 -34.34 -33.91
CA ASN A 24 35.57 -35.11 -33.14
C ASN A 24 35.49 -34.65 -31.66
N SER A 25 36.35 -33.69 -31.27
CA SER A 25 36.51 -33.20 -29.91
C SER A 25 35.78 -31.89 -29.60
N THR A 26 35.06 -31.21 -30.50
CA THR A 26 34.19 -30.10 -30.04
C THR A 26 33.03 -30.64 -29.21
N THR A 27 32.46 -31.77 -29.60
CA THR A 27 31.42 -32.46 -28.82
C THR A 27 32.01 -33.06 -27.54
N ALA A 28 33.18 -33.69 -27.60
CA ALA A 28 33.84 -34.26 -26.41
C ALA A 28 34.30 -33.20 -25.41
N GLU A 29 34.76 -32.03 -25.87
CA GLU A 29 35.11 -30.88 -25.03
C GLU A 29 33.87 -30.22 -24.43
N VAL A 30 32.77 -30.10 -25.18
CA VAL A 30 31.49 -29.66 -24.61
C VAL A 30 30.97 -30.67 -23.58
N PHE A 31 31.05 -31.98 -23.84
CA PHE A 31 30.66 -32.99 -22.86
C PHE A 31 31.59 -33.02 -21.64
N SER A 32 32.91 -32.87 -21.81
CA SER A 32 33.86 -32.86 -20.70
C SER A 32 33.75 -31.59 -19.87
N THR A 33 33.48 -30.43 -20.47
CA THR A 33 33.22 -29.18 -19.74
C THR A 33 31.88 -29.21 -19.01
N LEU A 34 30.86 -29.84 -19.58
CA LEU A 34 29.59 -30.11 -18.89
C LEU A 34 29.77 -31.09 -17.72
N ASP A 35 30.52 -32.18 -17.91
CA ASP A 35 30.78 -33.19 -16.88
C ASP A 35 31.68 -32.64 -15.76
N GLU A 36 32.70 -31.84 -16.11
CA GLU A 36 33.59 -31.18 -15.16
C GLU A 36 32.87 -30.06 -14.38
N SER A 37 31.97 -29.29 -15.02
CA SER A 37 31.18 -28.27 -14.32
C SER A 37 30.09 -28.87 -13.43
N ALA A 38 29.45 -29.96 -13.86
CA ALA A 38 28.55 -30.76 -13.03
C ALA A 38 29.30 -31.33 -11.82
N SER A 39 30.45 -31.97 -12.04
CA SER A 39 31.31 -32.52 -10.98
C SER A 39 31.79 -31.45 -9.98
N LYS A 40 32.16 -30.24 -10.46
CA LYS A 40 32.53 -29.11 -9.59
C LYS A 40 31.35 -28.61 -8.75
N THR A 41 30.15 -28.59 -9.31
CA THR A 41 28.92 -28.20 -8.59
C THR A 41 28.55 -29.26 -7.54
N GLU A 42 28.62 -30.54 -7.89
CA GLU A 42 28.36 -31.66 -6.98
C GLU A 42 29.38 -31.70 -5.82
N ALA A 43 30.68 -31.56 -6.12
CA ALA A 43 31.73 -31.53 -5.11
C ALA A 43 31.59 -30.31 -4.17
N TRP A 44 31.17 -29.16 -4.70
CA TRP A 44 30.90 -27.97 -3.89
C TRP A 44 29.66 -28.15 -3.00
N VAL A 45 28.57 -28.71 -3.53
CA VAL A 45 27.35 -29.01 -2.74
C VAL A 45 27.66 -30.02 -1.66
N GLN A 46 28.37 -31.10 -1.96
CA GLN A 46 28.79 -32.09 -0.95
C GLN A 46 29.67 -31.44 0.14
N LYS A 47 30.63 -30.60 -0.25
CA LYS A 47 31.49 -29.87 0.70
C LYS A 47 30.71 -28.93 1.62
N ASN A 48 29.63 -28.32 1.13
CA ASN A 48 28.82 -27.35 1.87
C ASN A 48 27.47 -27.91 2.35
N GLN A 49 27.24 -29.22 2.24
CA GLN A 49 25.93 -29.84 2.43
C GLN A 49 25.33 -29.53 3.80
N ASN A 50 26.12 -29.58 4.87
CA ASN A 50 25.65 -29.26 6.22
C ASN A 50 25.22 -27.80 6.37
N TYR A 51 25.91 -26.86 5.71
CA TYR A 51 25.53 -25.45 5.69
C TYR A 51 24.26 -25.23 4.86
N ILE A 52 24.13 -25.90 3.72
CA ILE A 52 22.94 -25.82 2.86
C ILE A 52 21.72 -26.39 3.60
N LEU A 53 21.85 -27.58 4.21
CA LEU A 53 20.78 -28.19 5.00
C LEU A 53 20.43 -27.36 6.24
N GLY A 54 21.43 -26.79 6.91
CA GLY A 54 21.23 -25.87 8.02
C GLY A 54 20.47 -24.60 7.60
N ALA A 55 20.84 -24.00 6.46
CA ALA A 55 20.16 -22.83 5.91
C ALA A 55 18.72 -23.15 5.49
N ILE A 56 18.49 -24.25 4.79
CA ILE A 56 17.14 -24.71 4.42
C ILE A 56 16.30 -24.97 5.67
N GLY A 57 16.86 -25.64 6.67
CA GLY A 57 16.21 -25.89 7.95
C GLY A 57 15.83 -24.60 8.68
N ALA A 58 16.73 -23.62 8.72
CA ALA A 58 16.48 -22.31 9.31
C ALA A 58 15.35 -21.55 8.58
N ILE A 59 15.37 -21.55 7.24
CA ILE A 59 14.31 -20.96 6.41
C ILE A 59 12.97 -21.67 6.67
N ALA A 60 12.96 -23.00 6.68
CA ALA A 60 11.76 -23.79 6.93
C ALA A 60 11.16 -23.50 8.31
N ILE A 61 11.98 -23.44 9.36
CA ILE A 61 11.54 -23.04 10.71
C ILE A 61 10.99 -21.62 10.70
N GLY A 62 11.65 -20.69 10.02
CA GLY A 62 11.17 -19.30 9.88
C GLY A 62 9.79 -19.21 9.22
N VAL A 63 9.61 -19.93 8.10
CA VAL A 63 8.33 -19.97 7.38
C VAL A 63 7.23 -20.63 8.23
N LEU A 64 7.53 -21.76 8.88
CA LEU A 64 6.56 -22.44 9.76
C LEU A 64 6.19 -21.58 10.98
N GLY A 65 7.16 -20.88 11.57
CA GLY A 65 6.92 -19.93 12.66
C GLY A 65 6.00 -18.79 12.21
N TYR A 66 6.26 -18.21 11.03
CA TYR A 66 5.40 -17.18 10.45
C TYR A 66 3.98 -17.68 10.16
N LEU A 67 3.84 -18.84 9.51
CA LEU A 67 2.54 -19.44 9.21
C LEU A 67 1.77 -19.78 10.49
N GLY A 68 2.46 -20.34 11.50
CA GLY A 68 1.87 -20.64 12.80
C GLY A 68 1.37 -19.38 13.52
N TYR A 69 2.19 -18.32 13.57
CA TYR A 69 1.77 -17.04 14.14
C TYR A 69 0.57 -16.44 13.37
N ASN A 70 0.63 -16.44 12.05
CA ASN A 70 -0.42 -15.89 11.22
C ASN A 70 -1.75 -16.65 11.39
N GLU A 71 -1.72 -17.98 11.39
CA GLU A 71 -2.93 -18.82 11.47
C GLU A 71 -3.54 -18.86 12.87
N PHE A 72 -2.72 -19.01 13.92
CA PHE A 72 -3.21 -19.28 15.27
C PHE A 72 -3.27 -18.05 16.17
N ILE A 73 -2.61 -16.94 15.82
CA ILE A 73 -2.60 -15.70 16.61
C ILE A 73 -3.20 -14.54 15.83
N GLN A 74 -2.64 -14.20 14.67
CA GLN A 74 -3.06 -13.00 13.93
C GLN A 74 -4.49 -13.14 13.39
N LYS A 75 -4.81 -14.21 12.65
CA LYS A 75 -6.15 -14.43 12.09
C LYS A 75 -7.29 -14.41 13.13
N PRO A 76 -7.23 -15.14 14.27
CA PRO A 76 -8.29 -15.07 15.26
C PRO A 76 -8.37 -13.69 15.93
N LYS A 77 -7.22 -13.04 16.16
CA LYS A 77 -7.19 -11.66 16.68
C LYS A 77 -7.87 -10.68 15.72
N GLU A 78 -7.60 -10.78 14.42
CA GLU A 78 -8.25 -9.99 13.37
C GLU A 78 -9.77 -10.23 13.33
N ALA A 79 -10.20 -11.50 13.40
CA ALA A 79 -11.62 -11.84 13.38
C ALA A 79 -12.35 -11.29 14.61
N SER A 80 -11.75 -11.42 15.80
CA SER A 80 -12.30 -10.84 17.03
C SER A 80 -12.39 -9.31 16.93
N ALA A 81 -11.33 -8.65 16.48
CA ALA A 81 -11.29 -7.20 16.33
C ALA A 81 -12.35 -6.69 15.33
N ALA A 82 -12.54 -7.39 14.22
CA ALA A 82 -13.55 -7.06 13.23
C ALA A 82 -14.99 -7.21 13.77
N ASN A 83 -15.24 -8.21 14.61
CA ASN A 83 -16.54 -8.37 15.27
C ASN A 83 -16.82 -7.25 16.26
N GLU A 84 -15.81 -6.83 17.04
CA GLU A 84 -15.97 -5.72 17.99
C GLU A 84 -16.16 -4.38 17.26
N LEU A 85 -15.50 -4.18 16.11
CA LEU A 85 -15.61 -2.96 15.29
C LEU A 85 -17.02 -2.69 14.77
N PHE A 86 -17.85 -3.72 14.66
CA PHE A 86 -19.23 -3.59 14.21
C PHE A 86 -20.03 -2.61 15.09
N TYR A 87 -19.92 -2.69 16.42
CA TYR A 87 -20.72 -1.89 17.35
C TYR A 87 -20.43 -0.38 17.28
N PRO A 88 -19.18 0.09 17.40
CA PRO A 88 -18.90 1.52 17.31
C PRO A 88 -19.17 2.07 15.90
N GLN A 89 -19.02 1.26 14.85
CA GLN A 89 -19.41 1.66 13.50
C GLN A 89 -20.92 1.90 13.40
N GLN A 90 -21.76 1.05 14.01
CA GLN A 90 -23.20 1.29 14.05
C GLN A 90 -23.57 2.60 14.76
N TYR A 91 -22.93 2.91 15.88
CA TYR A 91 -23.17 4.18 16.58
C TYR A 91 -22.73 5.38 15.74
N PHE A 92 -21.58 5.28 15.07
CA PHE A 92 -21.10 6.31 14.15
C PHE A 92 -22.09 6.55 13.01
N ASP A 93 -22.55 5.49 12.35
CA ASP A 93 -23.49 5.59 11.23
C ASP A 93 -24.85 6.19 11.69
N GLN A 94 -25.31 5.85 12.89
CA GLN A 94 -26.50 6.45 13.49
C GLN A 94 -26.29 7.93 13.81
N ALA A 95 -25.12 8.32 14.32
CA ALA A 95 -24.79 9.71 14.62
C ALA A 95 -24.82 10.60 13.37
N LEU A 96 -24.41 10.07 12.21
CA LEU A 96 -24.46 10.79 10.93
C LEU A 96 -25.87 11.08 10.42
N THR A 97 -26.89 10.39 10.94
CA THR A 97 -28.28 10.51 10.47
C THR A 97 -29.26 11.02 11.53
N ASN A 98 -28.83 11.13 12.79
CA ASN A 98 -29.67 11.54 13.92
C ASN A 98 -29.21 12.86 14.53
N GLU A 99 -29.83 13.96 14.11
CA GLU A 99 -29.48 15.32 14.57
C GLU A 99 -29.70 15.55 16.07
N THR A 100 -30.63 14.84 16.71
CA THR A 100 -30.97 15.08 18.12
C THR A 100 -30.02 14.37 19.09
N ALA A 101 -29.54 13.18 18.73
CA ALA A 101 -28.71 12.35 19.60
C ALA A 101 -27.25 12.23 19.12
N LYS A 102 -26.86 13.02 18.11
CA LYS A 102 -25.56 12.97 17.43
C LYS A 102 -24.36 12.90 18.38
N ASP A 103 -24.26 13.84 19.31
CA ASP A 103 -23.11 13.96 20.21
C ASP A 103 -23.00 12.75 21.16
N SER A 104 -24.15 12.27 21.65
CA SER A 104 -24.22 11.07 22.47
C SER A 104 -23.78 9.85 21.68
N LEU A 105 -24.30 9.68 20.46
CA LEU A 105 -23.96 8.54 19.59
C LEU A 105 -22.48 8.53 19.20
N PHE A 106 -21.87 9.68 18.92
CA PHE A 106 -20.42 9.75 18.70
C PHE A 106 -19.61 9.41 19.96
N THR A 107 -20.06 9.83 21.13
CA THR A 107 -19.43 9.46 22.40
C THR A 107 -19.48 7.94 22.62
N LEU A 108 -20.62 7.30 22.28
CA LEU A 108 -20.77 5.84 22.32
C LEU A 108 -19.90 5.15 21.27
N ALA A 109 -19.75 5.72 20.08
CA ALA A 109 -18.86 5.19 19.05
C ALA A 109 -17.39 5.22 19.50
N LEU A 110 -16.95 6.27 20.20
CA LEU A 110 -15.58 6.39 20.69
C LEU A 110 -15.30 5.48 21.89
N ASN A 111 -16.18 5.49 22.89
CA ASN A 111 -15.92 4.90 24.21
C ASN A 111 -16.63 3.56 24.45
N GLY A 112 -17.51 3.14 23.53
CA GLY A 112 -18.30 1.94 23.70
C GLY A 112 -19.46 2.10 24.69
N ALA A 113 -20.26 1.04 24.82
CA ALA A 113 -21.39 0.97 25.74
C ALA A 113 -21.84 -0.48 25.96
N GLU A 114 -22.53 -0.74 27.07
CA GLU A 114 -23.17 -2.04 27.35
C GLU A 114 -22.21 -3.24 27.28
N GLY A 115 -20.95 -3.04 27.67
CA GLY A 115 -19.89 -4.05 27.60
C GLY A 115 -19.36 -4.33 26.19
N LYS A 116 -19.69 -3.47 25.22
CA LYS A 116 -19.15 -3.45 23.85
C LYS A 116 -18.10 -2.36 23.72
N TYR A 117 -17.06 -2.66 22.95
CA TYR A 117 -15.95 -1.74 22.73
C TYR A 117 -16.32 -0.54 21.86
N GLY A 118 -15.72 0.59 22.18
CA GLY A 118 -15.64 1.76 21.32
C GLY A 118 -14.46 1.67 20.35
N PHE A 119 -14.34 2.64 19.45
CA PHE A 119 -13.17 2.74 18.57
C PHE A 119 -11.87 2.83 19.37
N LEU A 120 -11.84 3.58 20.48
CA LEU A 120 -10.63 3.75 21.29
C LEU A 120 -10.18 2.44 21.94
N ASP A 121 -11.12 1.66 22.46
CA ASP A 121 -10.83 0.34 23.02
C ASP A 121 -10.24 -0.59 21.96
N ILE A 122 -10.79 -0.60 20.75
CA ILE A 122 -10.31 -1.47 19.66
C ILE A 122 -8.90 -1.07 19.22
N ILE A 123 -8.61 0.23 19.16
CA ILE A 123 -7.27 0.74 18.84
C ILE A 123 -6.25 0.20 19.85
N GLU A 124 -6.59 0.20 21.13
CA GLU A 124 -5.69 -0.21 22.22
C GLU A 124 -5.57 -1.73 22.37
N GLU A 125 -6.68 -2.47 22.39
CA GLU A 125 -6.70 -3.92 22.64
C GLU A 125 -6.28 -4.73 21.41
N TYR A 126 -6.63 -4.26 20.20
CA TYR A 126 -6.37 -4.98 18.95
C TYR A 126 -5.24 -4.37 18.12
N LYS A 127 -4.23 -3.74 18.77
CA LYS A 127 -3.03 -3.21 18.10
C LYS A 127 -2.45 -4.20 17.09
N GLY A 128 -2.13 -3.68 15.90
CA GLY A 128 -1.57 -4.43 14.78
C GLY A 128 -2.59 -5.16 13.90
N THR A 129 -3.89 -5.05 14.19
CA THR A 129 -4.95 -5.58 13.32
C THR A 129 -5.43 -4.55 12.30
N LYS A 130 -6.01 -5.02 11.20
CA LYS A 130 -6.67 -4.15 10.21
C LYS A 130 -7.87 -3.41 10.81
N ALA A 131 -8.61 -4.07 11.69
CA ALA A 131 -9.74 -3.48 12.39
C ALA A 131 -9.30 -2.34 13.31
N ALA A 132 -8.22 -2.51 14.08
CA ALA A 132 -7.66 -1.42 14.88
C ALA A 132 -7.16 -0.26 14.03
N ASN A 133 -6.55 -0.54 12.86
CA ASN A 133 -6.20 0.52 11.93
C ASN A 133 -7.45 1.26 11.42
N LEU A 134 -8.50 0.56 11.01
CA LEU A 134 -9.75 1.20 10.60
C LEU A 134 -10.42 1.98 11.74
N ALA A 135 -10.36 1.47 12.98
CA ALA A 135 -10.86 2.16 14.16
C ALA A 135 -10.16 3.52 14.38
N LYS A 136 -8.86 3.65 14.06
CA LYS A 136 -8.16 4.96 14.10
C LYS A 136 -8.78 5.97 13.13
N TYR A 137 -9.06 5.54 11.90
CA TYR A 137 -9.73 6.39 10.93
C TYR A 137 -11.12 6.79 11.44
N SER A 138 -11.92 5.83 11.88
CA SER A 138 -13.28 6.10 12.36
C SER A 138 -13.29 6.98 13.62
N ALA A 139 -12.38 6.77 14.57
CA ALA A 139 -12.21 7.61 15.75
C ALA A 139 -11.83 9.05 15.35
N GLY A 140 -10.86 9.20 14.44
CA GLY A 140 -10.45 10.50 13.93
C GLY A 140 -11.59 11.26 13.23
N MET A 141 -12.36 10.57 12.37
CA MET A 141 -13.55 11.15 11.76
C MET A 141 -14.65 11.45 12.77
N THR A 142 -14.78 10.67 13.84
CA THR A 142 -15.73 10.91 14.93
C THR A 142 -15.37 12.21 15.66
N TYR A 143 -14.11 12.35 16.08
CA TYR A 143 -13.61 13.57 16.70
C TYR A 143 -13.76 14.80 15.79
N LEU A 144 -13.50 14.65 14.49
CA LEU A 144 -13.71 15.73 13.51
C LEU A 144 -15.17 16.21 13.49
N ASN A 145 -16.13 15.28 13.53
CA ASN A 145 -17.56 15.60 13.59
C ASN A 145 -17.98 16.22 14.93
N MET A 146 -17.28 15.88 16.02
CA MET A 146 -17.45 16.47 17.34
C MET A 146 -16.69 17.80 17.51
N GLN A 147 -16.01 18.29 16.47
CA GLN A 147 -15.20 19.52 16.49
C GLN A 147 -14.00 19.45 17.46
N GLN A 148 -13.56 18.24 17.78
CA GLN A 148 -12.37 17.97 18.59
C GLN A 148 -11.18 17.77 17.65
N TYR A 149 -10.65 18.88 17.16
CA TYR A 149 -9.72 18.87 16.02
C TYR A 149 -8.35 18.28 16.36
N ASP A 150 -7.82 18.52 17.56
CA ASP A 150 -6.52 17.98 17.98
C ASP A 150 -6.57 16.44 18.07
N GLU A 151 -7.63 15.90 18.67
CA GLU A 151 -7.85 14.45 18.77
C GLU A 151 -8.13 13.82 17.40
N ALA A 152 -8.82 14.55 16.51
CA ALA A 152 -9.04 14.11 15.13
C ALA A 152 -7.71 13.96 14.39
N ILE A 153 -6.83 14.97 14.46
CA ILE A 153 -5.50 14.95 13.85
C ILE A 153 -4.70 13.77 14.39
N ALA A 154 -4.59 13.64 15.72
CA ALA A 154 -3.82 12.58 16.36
C ALA A 154 -4.25 11.17 15.90
N ASN A 155 -5.57 10.92 15.81
CA ASN A 155 -6.09 9.64 15.38
C ASN A 155 -5.90 9.40 13.88
N LEU A 156 -6.19 10.40 13.04
CA LEU A 156 -6.05 10.29 11.58
C LEU A 156 -4.59 10.18 11.13
N GLU A 157 -3.65 10.84 11.80
CA GLU A 157 -2.20 10.70 11.52
C GLU A 157 -1.69 9.30 11.86
N SER A 158 -2.27 8.66 12.89
CA SER A 158 -1.92 7.31 13.28
C SER A 158 -2.48 6.22 12.34
N PHE A 159 -3.42 6.60 11.46
CA PHE A 159 -4.02 5.75 10.45
C PHE A 159 -3.18 5.75 9.16
N SER A 160 -3.10 4.57 8.53
CA SER A 160 -2.48 4.46 7.20
C SER A 160 -3.25 3.51 6.30
N SER A 161 -3.35 3.84 5.02
CA SER A 161 -3.95 2.96 4.02
C SER A 161 -3.42 3.29 2.64
N SER A 162 -3.16 2.25 1.84
CA SER A 162 -2.89 2.38 0.42
C SER A 162 -4.17 2.49 -0.42
N ASP A 163 -5.35 2.35 0.19
CA ASP A 163 -6.62 2.54 -0.49
C ASP A 163 -6.74 3.97 -1.01
N ALA A 164 -7.16 4.09 -2.28
CA ALA A 164 -7.22 5.35 -3.00
C ALA A 164 -8.13 6.38 -2.33
N VAL A 165 -9.30 5.94 -1.85
CA VAL A 165 -10.31 6.82 -1.28
C VAL A 165 -10.02 7.03 0.20
N LEU A 166 -9.86 5.96 0.97
CA LEU A 166 -9.75 6.04 2.42
C LEU A 166 -8.48 6.78 2.87
N GLY A 167 -7.36 6.54 2.18
CA GLY A 167 -6.10 7.24 2.48
C GLY A 167 -6.15 8.73 2.12
N ALA A 168 -6.83 9.10 1.03
CA ALA A 168 -7.05 10.50 0.67
C ALA A 168 -8.02 11.19 1.65
N MET A 169 -9.11 10.51 2.03
CA MET A 169 -10.07 11.02 3.01
C MET A 169 -9.43 11.28 4.38
N ALA A 170 -8.56 10.40 4.87
CA ALA A 170 -7.87 10.62 6.13
C ALA A 170 -6.99 11.89 6.11
N LYS A 171 -6.16 12.04 5.07
CA LYS A 171 -5.31 13.23 4.88
C LYS A 171 -6.14 14.49 4.72
N GLY A 172 -7.22 14.43 3.95
CA GLY A 172 -8.14 15.53 3.79
C GLY A 172 -8.90 15.87 5.07
N GLY A 173 -9.24 14.88 5.90
CA GLY A 173 -9.84 15.10 7.21
C GLY A 173 -8.88 15.79 8.20
N ILE A 174 -7.58 15.48 8.13
CA ILE A 174 -6.55 16.23 8.86
C ILE A 174 -6.48 17.68 8.35
N GLY A 175 -6.52 17.88 7.03
CA GLY A 175 -6.59 19.22 6.43
C GLY A 175 -7.84 20.00 6.86
N ASP A 176 -8.99 19.33 6.93
CA ASP A 176 -10.24 19.88 7.44
C ASP A 176 -10.07 20.33 8.91
N ALA A 177 -9.46 19.50 9.76
CA ALA A 177 -9.20 19.84 11.16
C ALA A 177 -8.28 21.06 11.31
N PHE A 178 -7.15 21.10 10.59
CA PHE A 178 -6.24 22.25 10.60
C PHE A 178 -6.92 23.53 10.11
N SER A 179 -7.77 23.43 9.08
CA SER A 179 -8.53 24.57 8.58
C SER A 179 -9.50 25.12 9.63
N GLN A 180 -10.17 24.26 10.41
CA GLN A 180 -11.04 24.70 11.51
C GLN A 180 -10.26 25.33 12.67
N LEU A 181 -9.00 24.93 12.86
CA LEU A 181 -8.07 25.57 13.80
C LEU A 181 -7.45 26.87 13.27
N ASN A 182 -7.84 27.33 12.07
CA ASN A 182 -7.25 28.47 11.36
C ASN A 182 -5.76 28.32 11.05
N GLN A 183 -5.26 27.08 11.00
CA GLN A 183 -3.90 26.73 10.59
C GLN A 183 -3.89 26.44 9.09
N ASN A 184 -4.07 27.50 8.31
CA ASN A 184 -4.33 27.39 6.88
C ASN A 184 -3.14 26.82 6.09
N GLU A 185 -1.91 27.09 6.50
CA GLU A 185 -0.71 26.51 5.88
C GLU A 185 -0.66 24.98 6.05
N ASP A 186 -0.90 24.49 7.26
CA ASP A 186 -0.95 23.05 7.55
C ASP A 186 -2.13 22.38 6.85
N ALA A 187 -3.28 23.05 6.82
CA ALA A 187 -4.47 22.59 6.09
C ALA A 187 -4.17 22.40 4.60
N LEU A 188 -3.53 23.40 3.97
CA LEU A 188 -3.13 23.34 2.57
C LEU A 188 -2.18 22.17 2.30
N GLU A 189 -1.16 21.98 3.14
CA GLU A 189 -0.21 20.86 3.00
C GLU A 189 -0.95 19.51 3.05
N TYR A 190 -1.89 19.33 3.97
CA TYR A 190 -2.64 18.09 4.11
C TYR A 190 -3.63 17.84 2.96
N TYR A 191 -4.25 18.89 2.41
CA TYR A 191 -5.03 18.74 1.18
C TYR A 191 -4.16 18.36 -0.02
N GLU A 192 -2.97 18.93 -0.15
CA GLU A 192 -2.01 18.51 -1.19
C GLU A 192 -1.58 17.05 -1.03
N LYS A 193 -1.32 16.60 0.20
CA LYS A 193 -1.07 15.19 0.50
C LYS A 193 -2.26 14.31 0.12
N ALA A 194 -3.49 14.77 0.33
CA ALA A 194 -4.71 14.05 -0.05
C ALA A 194 -4.84 13.92 -1.58
N ILE A 195 -4.61 15.01 -2.32
CA ILE A 195 -4.62 15.04 -3.79
C ILE A 195 -3.53 14.12 -4.35
N ALA A 196 -2.32 14.17 -3.78
CA ALA A 196 -1.20 13.35 -4.20
C ALA A 196 -1.38 11.85 -3.88
N HIS A 197 -2.22 11.51 -2.89
CA HIS A 197 -2.52 10.12 -2.55
C HIS A 197 -3.29 9.42 -3.67
N SER A 198 -4.23 10.11 -4.31
CA SER A 198 -5.04 9.54 -5.38
C SER A 198 -5.71 10.59 -6.25
N ASN A 199 -5.62 10.43 -7.57
CA ASN A 199 -6.33 11.26 -8.55
C ASN A 199 -7.71 10.67 -8.91
N ASN A 200 -8.45 10.13 -7.93
CA ASN A 200 -9.76 9.52 -8.19
C ASN A 200 -10.87 10.57 -8.27
N GLU A 201 -11.91 10.27 -9.04
CA GLU A 201 -13.06 11.13 -9.33
C GLU A 201 -13.86 11.58 -8.10
N TYR A 202 -13.70 10.90 -6.95
CA TYR A 202 -14.47 11.20 -5.75
C TYR A 202 -13.74 12.16 -4.80
N THR A 203 -12.48 11.87 -4.45
CA THR A 203 -11.75 12.67 -3.45
C THR A 203 -10.90 13.78 -4.07
N ALA A 204 -10.37 13.58 -5.28
CA ALA A 204 -9.47 14.55 -5.89
C ALA A 204 -10.14 15.92 -6.15
N PRO A 205 -11.31 16.02 -6.81
CA PRO A 205 -11.97 17.32 -7.02
C PRO A 205 -12.33 18.02 -5.69
N ARG A 206 -12.78 17.26 -4.69
CA ARG A 206 -13.11 17.78 -3.36
C ARG A 206 -11.90 18.43 -2.67
N PHE A 207 -10.75 17.75 -2.66
CA PHE A 207 -9.56 18.28 -2.00
C PHE A 207 -8.82 19.33 -2.84
N LEU A 208 -8.89 19.27 -4.18
CA LEU A 208 -8.48 20.37 -5.04
C LEU A 208 -9.26 21.65 -4.73
N TYR A 209 -10.58 21.53 -4.53
CA TYR A 209 -11.43 22.69 -4.27
C TYR A 209 -11.05 23.32 -2.94
N LYS A 210 -10.96 22.51 -1.88
CA LYS A 210 -10.55 22.95 -0.54
C LYS A 210 -9.14 23.56 -0.53
N ALA A 211 -8.18 22.92 -1.19
CA ALA A 211 -6.82 23.46 -1.33
C ALA A 211 -6.82 24.81 -2.07
N GLY A 212 -7.62 24.94 -3.13
CA GLY A 212 -7.76 26.20 -3.87
C GLY A 212 -8.35 27.34 -3.03
N VAL A 213 -9.39 27.06 -2.24
CA VAL A 213 -9.98 28.05 -1.34
C VAL A 213 -8.98 28.49 -0.27
N ILE A 214 -8.33 27.54 0.41
CA ILE A 214 -7.31 27.88 1.42
C ILE A 214 -6.13 28.63 0.80
N ALA A 215 -5.70 28.26 -0.40
CA ALA A 215 -4.64 28.97 -1.11
C ALA A 215 -5.05 30.42 -1.42
N MET A 216 -6.32 30.70 -1.75
CA MET A 216 -6.82 32.08 -1.88
C MET A 216 -6.76 32.84 -0.56
N ASP A 217 -7.16 32.23 0.56
CA ASP A 217 -7.11 32.83 1.89
C ASP A 217 -5.68 33.16 2.33
N LEU A 218 -4.72 32.33 1.92
CA LEU A 218 -3.28 32.55 2.10
C LEU A 218 -2.66 33.53 1.09
N ASN A 219 -3.46 34.16 0.22
CA ASN A 219 -3.01 35.02 -0.88
C ASN A 219 -2.07 34.33 -1.90
N GLN A 220 -2.10 33.00 -1.99
CA GLN A 220 -1.34 32.18 -2.95
C GLN A 220 -2.16 31.97 -4.23
N LYS A 221 -2.50 33.06 -4.92
CA LYS A 221 -3.45 33.06 -6.04
C LYS A 221 -3.04 32.15 -7.20
N GLU A 222 -1.76 32.11 -7.55
CA GLU A 222 -1.26 31.25 -8.64
C GLU A 222 -1.44 29.76 -8.32
N LYS A 223 -1.23 29.39 -7.04
CA LYS A 223 -1.42 28.02 -6.56
C LYS A 223 -2.90 27.65 -6.56
N ALA A 224 -3.75 28.55 -6.06
CA ALA A 224 -5.20 28.39 -6.10
C ALA A 224 -5.72 28.20 -7.54
N LEU A 225 -5.25 29.04 -8.46
CA LEU A 225 -5.58 28.95 -9.87
C LEU A 225 -5.23 27.56 -10.44
N GLY A 226 -4.04 27.04 -10.13
CA GLY A 226 -3.63 25.70 -10.54
C GLY A 226 -4.60 24.61 -10.07
N PHE A 227 -5.06 24.66 -8.81
CA PHE A 227 -6.03 23.69 -8.31
C PHE A 227 -7.40 23.80 -9.00
N PHE A 228 -7.91 25.02 -9.20
CA PHE A 228 -9.19 25.24 -9.85
C PHE A 228 -9.18 24.86 -11.33
N GLU A 229 -8.08 25.13 -12.05
CA GLU A 229 -7.91 24.70 -13.43
C GLU A 229 -7.86 23.18 -13.56
N ARG A 230 -7.25 22.46 -12.59
CA ARG A 230 -7.31 21.00 -12.54
C ARG A 230 -8.73 20.49 -12.37
N ILE A 231 -9.54 21.06 -11.48
CA ILE A 231 -10.96 20.69 -11.35
C ILE A 231 -11.69 20.86 -12.69
N LYS A 232 -11.52 22.01 -13.33
CA LYS A 232 -12.16 22.30 -14.62
C LYS A 232 -11.76 21.32 -15.72
N ASN A 233 -10.47 20.99 -15.80
CA ASN A 233 -9.91 20.22 -16.92
C ASN A 233 -9.99 18.70 -16.71
N GLU A 234 -9.75 18.23 -15.50
CA GLU A 234 -9.68 16.80 -15.16
C GLU A 234 -11.02 16.28 -14.62
N PHE A 235 -11.80 17.10 -13.90
CA PHE A 235 -12.97 16.66 -13.13
C PHE A 235 -14.25 17.43 -13.48
N SER A 236 -14.46 17.71 -14.76
CA SER A 236 -15.55 18.58 -15.25
C SER A 236 -16.97 18.09 -14.93
N SER A 237 -17.16 16.81 -14.60
CA SER A 237 -18.43 16.21 -14.19
C SER A 237 -18.65 16.22 -12.67
N SER A 238 -17.65 16.61 -11.88
CA SER A 238 -17.73 16.67 -10.41
C SER A 238 -18.65 17.78 -9.93
N GLN A 239 -19.11 17.69 -8.69
CA GLN A 239 -19.92 18.75 -8.09
C GLN A 239 -19.11 20.04 -7.93
N GLU A 240 -17.82 19.91 -7.64
CA GLU A 240 -16.86 21.01 -7.43
C GLU A 240 -16.54 21.78 -8.72
N ALA A 241 -16.77 21.20 -9.90
CA ALA A 241 -16.67 21.91 -11.17
C ALA A 241 -17.78 22.96 -11.36
N ASN A 242 -18.89 22.85 -10.62
CA ASN A 242 -19.97 23.82 -10.71
C ASN A 242 -19.53 25.20 -10.19
N GLY A 243 -19.52 26.20 -11.06
CA GLY A 243 -19.11 27.56 -10.70
C GLY A 243 -17.59 27.76 -10.58
N ILE A 244 -16.77 26.76 -10.93
CA ILE A 244 -15.31 26.85 -10.81
C ILE A 244 -14.70 27.99 -11.63
N ASP A 245 -15.34 28.38 -12.73
CA ASP A 245 -14.91 29.51 -13.57
C ASP A 245 -14.90 30.84 -12.83
N VAL A 246 -15.80 31.03 -11.86
CA VAL A 246 -15.82 32.24 -11.02
C VAL A 246 -14.58 32.29 -10.15
N LEU A 247 -14.23 31.16 -9.51
CA LEU A 247 -13.04 31.05 -8.67
C LEU A 247 -11.74 31.21 -9.48
N ILE A 248 -11.69 30.66 -10.70
CA ILE A 248 -10.59 30.88 -11.65
C ILE A 248 -10.47 32.37 -11.99
N GLY A 249 -11.58 33.06 -12.24
CA GLY A 249 -11.59 34.50 -12.50
C GLY A 249 -11.09 35.32 -11.32
N LEU A 250 -11.49 34.95 -10.09
CA LEU A 250 -11.03 35.61 -8.87
C LEU A 250 -9.53 35.38 -8.60
N ALA A 251 -9.00 34.20 -8.91
CA ALA A 251 -7.58 33.90 -8.74
C ALA A 251 -6.67 34.58 -9.78
N LYS A 252 -7.21 35.03 -10.91
CA LYS A 252 -6.46 35.74 -11.97
C LYS A 252 -6.33 37.24 -11.75
N ASN A 253 -7.16 37.82 -10.87
CA ASN A 253 -7.16 39.24 -10.49
C ASN A 253 -6.47 39.40 -9.14
#